data_AF-A0A2Z5ZC24-F1
#
_entry.id   AF-A0A2Z5ZC24-F1
#
_cell.length_a   1.000
_cell.length_b   1.000
_cell.length_c   1.000
_cell.angle_alpha   90.00
_cell.angle_beta   90.00
_cell.angle_gamma   90.00
#
_symmetry.space_group_name_H-M   'P 1'
#
loop_
_entity.id
_entity.type
_entity.pdbx_description
1 polymer ?
#
loop_
_entity_poly.entity_id
_entity_poly.type
_entity_poly.pdbx_seq_one_letter_code
_entity_poly.pdbx_strand_id
1 'polypeptide(L)'
;MNITVIWTGFIVLISVLEELDKKHFILFGGSMFYFIYLYNQVKPTSISLKLVLLLFNVPTLIFWYIIFVYNDFLSINPVSHEIFISWFFIYFYLMLYLLIA
;
A
#
# COMPACT_ATOMS: atom_id res chain seq x y z
N MET A 1 -22.39 9.79 -2.98
CA MET A 1 -21.48 9.94 -1.84
C MET A 1 -20.07 9.70 -2.36
N ASN A 2 -19.12 10.62 -2.15
CA ASN A 2 -17.77 10.45 -2.68
C ASN A 2 -16.97 9.52 -1.75
N ILE A 3 -16.58 8.34 -2.23
CA ILE A 3 -15.83 7.37 -1.42
C ILE A 3 -14.52 7.95 -0.90
N THR A 4 -13.92 8.89 -1.64
CA THR A 4 -12.71 9.61 -1.23
C THR A 4 -12.92 10.43 0.04
N VAL A 5 -14.11 11.04 0.21
CA VAL A 5 -14.47 11.84 1.40
C VAL A 5 -14.69 10.94 2.62
N ILE A 6 -15.32 9.78 2.42
CA ILE A 6 -15.50 8.78 3.49
C ILE A 6 -14.12 8.26 3.93
N TRP A 7 -13.22 8.01 2.97
CA TRP A 7 -11.87 7.54 3.22
C TRP A 7 -11.03 8.55 4.00
N THR A 8 -10.98 9.80 3.55
CA THR A 8 -10.22 10.84 4.26
C THR A 8 -10.81 11.12 5.63
N GLY A 9 -12.14 11.16 5.76
CA GLY A 9 -12.81 11.30 7.06
C GLY A 9 -12.44 10.19 8.03
N PHE A 10 -12.43 8.94 7.57
CA PHE A 10 -12.04 7.78 8.38
C PHE A 10 -10.57 7.81 8.82
N ILE A 11 -9.66 8.17 7.91
CA ILE A 11 -8.23 8.33 8.25
C ILE A 11 -8.07 9.40 9.34
N VAL A 12 -8.70 10.56 9.15
CA VAL A 12 -8.65 11.66 10.13
C VAL A 12 -9.18 11.20 11.47
N LEU A 13 -10.32 10.50 11.48
CA LEU A 13 -10.98 10.04 12.70
C LEU A 13 -10.10 9.04 13.47
N ILE A 14 -9.47 8.09 12.77
CA ILE A 14 -8.51 7.15 13.38
C ILE A 14 -7.26 7.86 13.88
N SER A 15 -6.75 8.87 13.16
CA SER A 15 -5.54 9.59 13.58
C SER A 15 -5.72 10.48 14.80
N VAL A 16 -6.97 10.84 15.16
CA VAL A 16 -7.27 11.67 16.35
C VAL A 16 -7.54 10.81 17.60
N LEU A 17 -7.86 9.54 17.43
CA LEU A 17 -8.13 8.62 18.53
C LEU A 17 -6.84 7.96 19.02
N GLU A 18 -6.19 8.60 19.99
CA GLU A 18 -4.93 8.13 20.59
C GLU A 18 -5.02 6.76 21.26
N GLU A 19 -6.22 6.32 21.67
CA GLU A 19 -6.46 5.04 22.35
C GLU A 19 -6.51 3.81 21.40
N LEU A 20 -6.35 4.02 20.09
CA LEU A 20 -6.47 2.94 19.12
C LEU A 20 -5.23 2.04 19.08
N ASP A 21 -5.33 0.90 19.77
CA ASP A 21 -4.35 -0.17 19.63
C ASP A 21 -4.31 -0.80 18.22
N LYS A 22 -3.22 -1.52 17.93
CA LYS A 22 -3.00 -2.26 16.67
C LYS A 22 -4.20 -3.11 16.22
N LYS A 23 -4.90 -3.74 17.17
CA LYS A 23 -6.07 -4.60 16.88
C LYS A 23 -7.23 -3.78 16.30
N HIS A 24 -7.47 -2.59 16.85
CA HIS A 24 -8.51 -1.69 16.35
C HIS A 24 -8.16 -1.16 14.96
N PHE A 25 -6.88 -0.85 14.72
CA PHE A 25 -6.41 -0.44 13.40
C PHE A 25 -6.68 -1.52 12.33
N ILE A 26 -6.38 -2.79 12.65
CA ILE A 26 -6.65 -3.92 11.74
C ILE A 26 -8.16 -4.10 11.52
N LEU A 27 -8.96 -4.06 12.60
CA LEU A 27 -10.40 -4.27 12.51
C LEU A 27 -11.08 -3.15 11.71
N PHE A 28 -10.76 -1.89 12.00
CA PHE A 28 -11.33 -0.76 11.28
C PHE A 28 -10.82 -0.70 9.85
N GLY A 29 -9.52 -0.92 9.61
CA GLY A 29 -8.96 -0.99 8.26
C GLY A 29 -9.62 -2.09 7.42
N GLY A 30 -9.77 -3.29 7.98
CA GLY A 30 -10.47 -4.41 7.33
C GLY A 30 -11.94 -4.10 7.04
N SER A 31 -12.66 -3.48 7.99
CA SER A 31 -14.04 -3.06 7.77
C SER A 31 -14.17 -2.05 6.62
N MET A 32 -13.19 -1.15 6.46
CA MET A 32 -13.17 -0.19 5.36
C MET A 32 -12.93 -0.84 4.01
N PHE A 33 -12.03 -1.82 3.91
CA PHE A 33 -11.88 -2.60 2.68
C PHE A 33 -13.17 -3.33 2.32
N TYR A 34 -13.88 -3.88 3.30
CA TYR A 34 -15.18 -4.50 3.08
C TYR A 34 -16.24 -3.50 2.58
N PHE A 35 -16.29 -2.29 3.16
CA PHE A 35 -17.17 -1.22 2.66
C PHE A 35 -16.84 -0.79 1.24
N ILE A 36 -15.56 -0.67 0.87
CA ILE A 36 -15.14 -0.40 -0.50
C ILE A 36 -15.61 -1.50 -1.43
N TYR A 37 -15.43 -2.77 -1.04
CA TYR A 37 -15.89 -3.91 -1.83
C TYR A 37 -17.40 -3.85 -2.08
N LEU A 38 -18.20 -3.66 -1.04
CA LEU A 38 -19.66 -3.54 -1.17
C LEU A 38 -20.06 -2.32 -2.02
N TYR A 39 -19.41 -1.18 -1.81
CA TYR A 39 -19.65 0.03 -2.61
C TYR A 39 -19.36 -0.22 -4.09
N ASN A 40 -18.28 -0.95 -4.39
CA ASN A 40 -17.86 -1.25 -5.75
C ASN A 40 -18.85 -2.19 -6.48
N GLN A 41 -19.58 -3.04 -5.74
CA GLN A 41 -20.66 -3.88 -6.30
C GLN A 41 -21.87 -3.06 -6.74
N VAL A 42 -22.19 -1.98 -6.03
CA VAL A 42 -23.35 -1.11 -6.35
C VAL A 42 -22.99 -0.08 -7.42
N LYS A 43 -21.79 0.49 -7.33
CA LYS A 43 -21.29 1.47 -8.28
C LYS A 43 -19.83 1.14 -8.60
N PRO A 44 -19.57 0.45 -9.73
CA PRO A 44 -18.22 0.08 -10.12
C PRO A 44 -17.38 1.34 -10.24
N THR A 45 -16.38 1.44 -9.38
CA THR A 45 -15.36 2.47 -9.47
C THR A 45 -14.47 2.06 -10.63
N SER A 46 -14.63 2.73 -11.78
CA SER A 46 -13.80 2.51 -12.96
C SER A 46 -12.41 3.12 -12.75
N ILE A 47 -11.64 2.54 -11.83
CA ILE A 47 -10.25 2.90 -11.60
C ILE A 47 -9.43 2.10 -12.60
N SER A 48 -8.64 2.79 -13.43
CA SER A 48 -7.73 2.11 -14.34
C SER A 48 -6.68 1.33 -13.56
N LEU A 49 -6.31 0.16 -14.06
CA LEU A 49 -5.27 -0.68 -13.45
C LEU A 49 -3.95 0.09 -13.28
N LYS A 50 -3.65 1.02 -14.20
CA LYS A 50 -2.51 1.95 -14.12
C LYS A 50 -2.56 2.84 -12.89
N LEU A 51 -3.73 3.38 -12.55
CA LEU A 51 -3.89 4.25 -11.38
C LEU A 51 -3.76 3.46 -10.08
N VAL A 52 -4.25 2.21 -10.04
CA VAL A 52 -4.02 1.30 -8.92
C VAL A 52 -2.53 1.03 -8.74
N LEU A 53 -1.82 0.63 -9.79
CA LEU A 53 -0.38 0.36 -9.73
C LEU A 53 0.41 1.58 -9.25
N LEU A 54 0.08 2.77 -9.72
CA LEU A 54 0.76 4.01 -9.33
C LEU A 54 0.54 4.34 -7.85
N LEU A 55 -0.68 4.15 -7.34
CA LEU A 55 -0.99 4.35 -5.92
C LEU A 55 -0.26 3.34 -5.00
N PHE A 56 -0.11 2.09 -5.44
CA PHE A 56 0.65 1.08 -4.69
C PHE A 56 2.17 1.26 -4.79
N ASN A 57 2.68 1.96 -5.81
CA ASN A 57 4.11 2.14 -6.02
C ASN A 57 4.74 2.96 -4.87
N VAL A 58 4.09 4.03 -4.41
CA VAL A 58 4.59 4.89 -3.34
C VAL A 58 4.86 4.14 -2.02
N PRO A 59 3.90 3.41 -1.43
CA PRO A 59 4.18 2.63 -0.22
C PRO A 59 5.17 1.49 -0.49
N THR A 60 5.18 0.90 -1.69
CA THR A 60 6.15 -0.15 -2.03
C THR A 60 7.58 0.38 -2.08
N LEU A 61 7.82 1.59 -2.59
CA LEU A 61 9.14 2.23 -2.57
C LEU A 61 9.61 2.53 -1.13
N ILE A 62 8.69 2.91 -0.24
CA ILE A 62 9.00 3.09 1.19
C ILE A 62 9.44 1.75 1.80
N PHE A 63 8.75 0.64 1.48
CA PHE A 63 9.17 -0.69 1.93
C PHE A 63 10.53 -1.09 1.38
N TRP A 64 10.80 -0.85 0.09
CA TRP A 64 12.13 -1.06 -0.50
C TRP A 64 13.21 -0.30 0.27
N TYR A 65 12.98 0.98 0.59
CA TYR A 65 13.90 1.78 1.38
C TYR A 65 14.12 1.22 2.80
N ILE A 66 13.04 0.82 3.48
CA ILE A 66 13.14 0.21 4.82
C ILE A 66 13.96 -1.08 4.76
N ILE A 67 13.70 -1.95 3.77
CA ILE A 67 14.49 -3.19 3.59
C ILE A 67 15.95 -2.83 3.29
N PHE A 68 16.21 -1.82 2.47
CA PHE A 68 17.57 -1.39 2.14
C PHE A 68 18.36 -0.92 3.37
N VAL A 69 17.76 -0.05 4.20
CA VAL A 69 18.42 0.55 5.37
C VAL A 69 18.51 -0.45 6.53
N TYR A 70 17.48 -1.24 6.74
CA TYR A 70 17.36 -2.12 7.90
C TYR A 70 17.51 -3.61 7.55
N ASN A 71 18.14 -3.92 6.42
CA ASN A 71 18.33 -5.28 5.93
C ASN A 71 18.90 -6.20 7.02
N ASP A 72 19.98 -5.77 7.66
CA ASP A 72 20.69 -6.52 8.70
C ASP A 72 19.87 -6.67 10.00
N PHE A 73 18.90 -5.79 10.24
CA PHE A 73 18.06 -5.82 11.43
C PHE A 73 16.78 -6.63 11.21
N LEU A 74 16.21 -6.61 10.00
CA LEU A 74 14.93 -7.22 9.67
C LEU A 74 15.05 -8.68 9.21
N SER A 75 16.23 -9.12 8.77
CA SER A 75 16.40 -10.42 8.13
C SER A 75 17.25 -11.38 8.98
N ILE A 76 16.85 -12.66 8.98
CA ILE A 76 17.64 -13.75 9.60
C ILE A 76 18.92 -13.99 8.80
N ASN A 77 18.90 -13.72 7.49
CA ASN A 77 20.04 -13.75 6.59
C ASN A 77 20.02 -12.49 5.72
N PRO A 78 20.93 -11.52 5.94
CA PRO A 78 20.96 -10.29 5.16
C PRO A 78 21.24 -10.56 3.68
N VAL A 79 20.45 -9.93 2.83
CA VAL A 79 20.60 -10.04 1.37
C VAL A 79 21.81 -9.22 0.94
N SER A 80 22.67 -9.77 0.08
CA SER A 80 23.79 -9.00 -0.45
C SER A 80 23.30 -7.80 -1.27
N HIS A 81 24.06 -6.71 -1.24
CA HIS A 81 23.70 -5.47 -1.94
C HIS A 81 23.41 -5.70 -3.43
N GLU A 82 24.22 -6.53 -4.10
CA GLU A 82 24.07 -6.85 -5.52
C GLU A 82 22.74 -7.54 -5.84
N ILE A 83 22.33 -8.50 -5.00
CA ILE A 83 21.07 -9.23 -5.17
C ILE A 83 19.89 -8.28 -4.93
N PHE A 84 19.97 -7.46 -3.89
CA PHE A 84 18.93 -6.49 -3.56
C PHE A 84 18.70 -5.49 -4.70
N ILE A 85 19.78 -4.88 -5.21
CA ILE A 85 19.71 -3.93 -6.32
C ILE A 85 19.16 -4.62 -7.57
N SER A 86 19.56 -5.86 -7.85
CA SER A 86 19.02 -6.65 -8.98
C SER A 86 17.51 -6.84 -8.88
N TRP A 87 16.99 -7.21 -7.70
CA TRP A 87 15.54 -7.35 -7.48
C TRP A 87 14.81 -6.01 -7.58
N PHE A 88 15.39 -4.93 -7.06
CA PHE A 88 14.82 -3.59 -7.20
C PHE A 88 14.71 -3.17 -8.67
N PHE A 89 15.73 -3.44 -9.49
CA PHE A 89 15.68 -3.17 -10.93
C PHE A 89 14.62 -4.00 -11.66
N ILE A 90 14.49 -5.30 -11.32
CA ILE A 90 13.43 -6.15 -11.89
C ILE A 90 12.06 -5.59 -11.53
N TYR A 91 11.84 -5.23 -10.27
CA TYR A 91 10.61 -4.60 -9.80
C TYR A 91 10.31 -3.31 -10.57
N PHE A 92 11.30 -2.43 -10.70
CA PHE A 92 11.15 -1.15 -11.38
C PHE A 92 10.84 -1.33 -12.87
N TYR A 93 11.52 -2.27 -13.54
CA TYR A 93 11.26 -2.61 -14.94
C TYR A 93 9.83 -3.12 -15.15
N LEU A 94 9.38 -4.06 -14.31
CA LEU A 94 8.01 -4.58 -14.39
C LEU A 94 6.98 -3.48 -14.15
N MET A 95 7.22 -2.60 -13.18
CA MET A 95 6.33 -1.47 -12.93
C MET A 95 6.24 -0.53 -14.13
N LEU A 96 7.38 -0.15 -14.73
CA LEU A 96 7.38 0.68 -15.94
C LEU A 96 6.66 0.01 -17.11
N TYR A 97 6.94 -1.28 -17.33
CA TYR A 97 6.29 -2.06 -18.39
C TYR A 97 4.76 -2.04 -18.24
N LEU A 98 4.25 -2.34 -17.04
CA LEU A 98 2.81 -2.38 -16.77
C LEU A 98 2.13 -1.00 -16.79
N LEU A 99 2.88 0.08 -16.59
CA LEU A 99 2.34 1.45 -16.61
C LEU A 99 2.29 2.01 -18.04
N ILE A 100 3.27 1.67 -18.86
CA ILE A 100 3.37 2.13 -20.25
C ILE A 100 2.50 1.27 -21.19
N ALA A 101 2.52 -0.05 -21.05
CA ALA A 101 1.67 -0.99 -21.81
C ALA A 101 0.17 -0.73 -21.58
#